data_AF-A0A7S2FVF2-F1
#
_entry.id   AF-A0A7S2FVF2-F1
#
_cell.length_a   1.000
_cell.length_b   1.000
_cell.length_c   1.000
_cell.angle_alpha   90.00
_cell.angle_beta   90.00
_cell.angle_gamma   90.00
#
_symmetry.space_group_name_H-M   'P 1'
#
loop_
_entity.id
_entity.type
_entity.pdbx_description
1 polymer ?
#
loop_
_entity_poly.entity_id
_entity_poly.type
_entity_poly.pdbx_seq_one_letter_code
_entity_poly.pdbx_strand_id
1 'polypeptide(L)'
;MGGGATTLRTIGPDAPALTLEDGEVARAAMQALVKGELNAYYPEVLISYATGRREGDAPGCGPGMLYCKRICELLEAEGIDTFSGLHVPAGTDWKVFLLKLNSRFANCKVLIVVVSPALYESIPCLTEIFNALTSKKGVEIIPVLFENPLPCSDDQWTQVQAHDLQAVEMLTRVQQLFGPKNCIPSPPGTVLEQPAVVDRVIAMVCEHLGKPAPSAPSSEPIHTTGVEELVV
;
A
#
# COMPACT_ATOMS: atom_id res chain seq x y z
N MET A 1 -12.46 11.98 19.85
CA MET A 1 -13.57 11.85 18.87
C MET A 1 -13.15 10.77 17.90
N GLY A 2 -13.84 9.63 17.94
CA GLY A 2 -13.43 8.41 17.24
C GLY A 2 -13.62 8.51 15.74
N GLY A 3 -12.53 8.40 14.98
CA GLY A 3 -12.57 8.17 13.54
C GLY A 3 -12.91 6.70 13.29
N GLY A 4 -14.08 6.48 12.69
CA GLY A 4 -14.65 5.16 12.46
C GLY A 4 -13.78 4.27 11.58
N ALA A 5 -13.81 2.98 11.90
CA ALA A 5 -13.21 1.92 11.11
C ALA A 5 -13.78 1.93 9.68
N THR A 6 -13.05 2.54 8.74
CA THR A 6 -13.27 2.29 7.31
C THR A 6 -12.94 0.83 7.05
N THR A 7 -13.99 0.00 7.03
CA THR A 7 -13.85 -1.42 6.72
C THR A 7 -13.42 -1.53 5.26
N LEU A 8 -12.45 -2.38 4.90
CA LEU A 8 -12.00 -2.59 3.51
C LEU A 8 -13.15 -2.86 2.52
N ARG A 9 -14.31 -3.31 3.01
CA ARG A 9 -15.56 -3.45 2.26
C ARG A 9 -16.09 -2.15 1.63
N THR A 10 -15.71 -0.97 2.13
CA THR A 10 -16.17 0.33 1.61
C THR A 10 -15.21 0.93 0.57
N ILE A 11 -14.21 0.18 0.09
CA ILE A 11 -13.20 0.65 -0.88
C ILE A 11 -13.23 -0.21 -2.17
N GLY A 12 -14.16 -1.17 -2.26
CA GLY A 12 -14.31 -2.04 -3.44
C GLY A 12 -14.87 -1.33 -4.68
N PRO A 13 -15.01 -2.03 -5.82
CA PRO A 13 -15.50 -1.46 -7.07
C PRO A 13 -16.88 -0.79 -6.96
N ASP A 14 -17.74 -1.28 -6.07
CA ASP A 14 -19.10 -0.75 -5.84
C ASP A 14 -19.16 0.41 -4.82
N ALA A 15 -18.02 0.82 -4.25
CA ALA A 15 -17.98 1.93 -3.31
C ALA A 15 -18.19 3.27 -4.04
N PRO A 16 -18.76 4.30 -3.36
CA PRO A 16 -18.95 5.62 -3.94
C PRO A 16 -17.66 6.18 -4.59
N ALA A 17 -17.85 6.99 -5.64
CA ALA A 17 -16.76 7.69 -6.29
C ALA A 17 -16.03 8.60 -5.29
N LEU A 18 -14.71 8.56 -5.31
CA LEU A 18 -13.86 9.33 -4.41
C LEU A 18 -13.78 10.78 -4.88
N THR A 19 -14.02 11.70 -3.96
CA THR A 19 -13.95 13.14 -4.18
C THR A 19 -12.53 13.67 -3.94
N LEU A 20 -12.30 14.94 -4.30
CA LEU A 20 -11.05 15.62 -3.93
C LEU A 20 -10.88 15.72 -2.41
N GLU A 21 -11.99 15.95 -1.68
CA GLU A 21 -12.01 16.01 -0.22
C GLU A 21 -11.57 14.68 0.40
N ASP A 22 -12.08 13.55 -0.11
CA ASP A 22 -11.65 12.22 0.34
C ASP A 22 -10.13 12.03 0.15
N GLY A 23 -9.61 12.51 -0.97
CA GLY A 23 -8.18 12.50 -1.26
C GLY A 23 -7.36 13.38 -0.33
N GLU A 24 -7.83 14.58 -0.03
CA GLU A 24 -7.16 15.49 0.90
C GLU A 24 -7.16 14.94 2.33
N VAL A 25 -8.28 14.36 2.78
CA VAL A 25 -8.39 13.69 4.08
C VAL A 25 -7.42 12.52 4.18
N ALA A 26 -7.35 11.67 3.16
CA ALA A 26 -6.42 10.53 3.15
C ALA A 26 -4.94 10.97 3.18
N ARG A 27 -4.58 11.99 2.40
CA ARG A 27 -3.22 12.58 2.39
C ARG A 27 -2.87 13.20 3.73
N ALA A 28 -3.76 14.04 4.28
CA ALA A 28 -3.53 14.71 5.55
C ALA A 28 -3.33 13.70 6.68
N ALA A 29 -4.12 12.62 6.71
CA ALA A 29 -3.98 11.55 7.69
C ALA A 29 -2.60 10.88 7.61
N MET A 30 -2.09 10.56 6.42
CA MET A 30 -0.78 9.92 6.28
C MET A 30 0.38 10.88 6.52
N GLN A 31 0.27 12.13 6.07
CA GLN A 31 1.29 13.15 6.31
C GLN A 31 1.45 13.42 7.83
N ALA A 32 0.37 13.32 8.61
CA ALA A 32 0.42 13.45 10.06
C ALA A 32 1.16 12.30 10.77
N LEU A 33 1.37 11.15 10.12
CA LEU A 33 2.14 10.03 10.66
C LEU A 33 3.67 10.23 10.55
N VAL A 34 4.12 11.22 9.77
CA VAL A 34 5.55 11.51 9.63
C VAL A 34 6.10 12.05 10.95
N LYS A 35 7.01 11.30 11.58
CA LYS A 35 7.63 11.68 12.85
C LYS A 35 8.84 12.57 12.59
N GLY A 36 8.71 13.86 12.95
CA GLY A 36 9.76 14.86 12.75
C GLY A 36 9.84 15.37 11.31
N GLU A 37 11.04 15.71 10.86
CA GLU A 37 11.26 16.25 9.51
C GLU A 37 11.18 15.16 8.44
N LEU A 38 10.40 15.39 7.37
CA LEU A 38 10.23 14.46 6.26
C LEU A 38 11.58 13.95 5.71
N ASN A 39 12.57 14.83 5.60
CA ASN A 39 13.90 14.48 5.08
C ASN A 39 14.68 13.54 6.02
N ALA A 40 14.42 13.60 7.33
CA ALA A 40 15.06 12.77 8.36
C ALA A 40 14.24 11.52 8.73
N TYR A 41 13.01 11.39 8.23
CA TYR A 41 12.14 10.25 8.50
C TYR A 41 12.50 9.03 7.63
N TYR A 42 13.08 7.97 8.20
CA TYR A 42 13.54 6.76 7.49
C TYR A 42 12.98 5.49 8.14
N PRO A 43 11.72 5.13 7.89
CA PRO A 43 11.11 3.94 8.47
C PRO A 43 11.62 2.64 7.87
N GLU A 44 11.35 1.54 8.56
CA GLU A 44 11.76 0.19 8.17
C GLU A 44 10.84 -0.44 7.12
N VAL A 45 9.61 0.07 6.98
CA VAL A 45 8.61 -0.43 6.06
C VAL A 45 8.23 0.65 5.06
N LEU A 46 8.36 0.35 3.78
CA LEU A 46 7.87 1.18 2.69
C LEU A 46 6.69 0.48 2.00
N ILE A 47 5.78 1.29 1.46
CA ILE A 47 4.61 0.80 0.70
C ILE A 47 4.62 1.44 -0.69
N SER A 48 4.87 0.62 -1.71
CA SER A 48 4.69 0.99 -3.11
C SER A 48 3.25 0.75 -3.52
N TYR A 49 2.60 1.77 -4.05
CA TYR A 49 1.23 1.69 -4.57
C TYR A 49 1.05 2.68 -5.70
N ALA A 50 0.16 2.35 -6.64
CA ALA A 50 -0.36 3.31 -7.61
C ALA A 50 -1.73 3.77 -7.16
N THR A 51 -2.01 5.08 -7.25
CA THR A 51 -3.32 5.63 -6.88
C THR A 51 -4.46 4.98 -7.68
N GLY A 52 -4.24 4.75 -8.98
CA GLY A 52 -5.29 4.32 -9.90
C GLY A 52 -6.41 5.35 -10.03
N ARG A 53 -7.49 4.96 -10.69
CA ARG A 53 -8.71 5.76 -10.81
C ARG A 53 -9.87 4.90 -11.31
N ARG A 54 -11.01 4.90 -10.63
CA ARG A 54 -12.25 4.33 -11.15
C ARG A 54 -13.03 5.40 -11.93
N GLU A 55 -14.02 4.96 -12.69
CA GLU A 55 -14.98 5.90 -13.28
C GLU A 55 -15.67 6.72 -12.17
N GLY A 56 -15.76 8.03 -12.36
CA GLY A 56 -16.32 8.96 -11.38
C GLY A 56 -15.35 9.46 -10.32
N ASP A 57 -14.27 8.73 -10.01
CA ASP A 57 -13.26 9.20 -9.05
C ASP A 57 -12.62 10.52 -9.53
N ALA A 58 -12.40 11.44 -8.60
CA ALA A 58 -11.71 12.70 -8.86
C ALA A 58 -10.25 12.43 -9.30
N PRO A 59 -9.66 13.30 -10.15
CA PRO A 59 -8.26 13.18 -10.56
C PRO A 59 -7.32 13.01 -9.35
N GLY A 60 -6.48 11.98 -9.39
CA GLY A 60 -5.54 11.68 -8.31
C GLY A 60 -6.16 11.09 -7.04
N CYS A 61 -7.41 10.67 -7.05
CA CYS A 61 -8.13 10.13 -5.89
C CYS A 61 -8.71 8.73 -6.20
N GLY A 62 -7.84 7.73 -6.38
CA GLY A 62 -8.25 6.36 -6.70
C GLY A 62 -8.11 5.38 -5.52
N PRO A 63 -8.60 4.13 -5.67
CA PRO A 63 -8.66 3.15 -4.58
C PRO A 63 -7.32 2.79 -3.96
N GLY A 64 -6.24 2.78 -4.77
CA GLY A 64 -4.91 2.41 -4.29
C GLY A 64 -4.41 3.30 -3.15
N MET A 65 -4.83 4.56 -3.12
CA MET A 65 -4.57 5.48 -2.00
C MET A 65 -5.19 4.97 -0.69
N LEU A 66 -6.43 4.51 -0.74
CA LEU A 66 -7.15 4.02 0.43
C LEU A 66 -6.63 2.63 0.87
N TYR A 67 -6.22 1.78 -0.07
CA TYR A 67 -5.52 0.51 0.26
C TYR A 67 -4.21 0.77 1.00
N CYS A 68 -3.38 1.68 0.46
CA CYS A 68 -2.14 2.09 1.10
C CYS A 68 -2.39 2.66 2.49
N LYS A 69 -3.32 3.62 2.61
CA LYS A 69 -3.72 4.22 3.89
C LYS A 69 -4.11 3.16 4.90
N ARG A 70 -4.94 2.17 4.50
CA ARG A 70 -5.39 1.14 5.42
C ARG A 70 -4.24 0.27 5.93
N ILE A 71 -3.29 -0.10 5.08
CA ILE A 71 -2.10 -0.85 5.51
C ILE A 71 -1.25 0.00 6.47
N CYS A 72 -1.05 1.29 6.19
CA CYS A 72 -0.34 2.21 7.10
C CYS A 72 -1.01 2.23 8.47
N GLU A 73 -2.33 2.38 8.54
CA GLU A 73 -3.07 2.42 9.82
C GLU A 73 -2.95 1.13 10.62
N LEU A 74 -2.98 -0.02 9.94
CA LEU A 74 -2.81 -1.32 10.60
C LEU A 74 -1.39 -1.51 11.14
N LEU A 75 -0.38 -1.04 10.42
CA LEU A 75 1.02 -1.08 10.89
C LEU A 75 1.27 -0.06 12.01
N GLU A 76 0.71 1.14 11.92
CA GLU A 76 0.80 2.17 12.98
C GLU A 76 0.18 1.67 14.29
N ALA A 77 -0.94 0.93 14.22
CA ALA A 77 -1.56 0.30 15.39
C ALA A 77 -0.63 -0.70 16.11
N GLU A 78 0.31 -1.30 15.38
CA GLU A 78 1.36 -2.18 15.91
C GLU A 78 2.68 -1.43 16.22
N GLY A 79 2.66 -0.09 16.20
CA GLY A 79 3.84 0.75 16.43
C GLY A 79 4.92 0.58 15.35
N ILE A 80 4.51 0.29 14.12
CA ILE A 80 5.39 0.16 12.96
C ILE A 80 5.21 1.38 12.05
N ASP A 81 6.21 2.24 12.08
CA ASP A 81 6.32 3.38 11.17
C ASP A 81 6.42 2.93 9.72
N THR A 82 5.73 3.63 8.82
CA THR A 82 5.70 3.33 7.39
C THR A 82 6.00 4.56 6.55
N PHE A 83 6.41 4.35 5.29
CA PHE A 83 6.51 5.44 4.31
C PHE A 83 5.92 5.03 2.95
N SER A 84 5.26 5.97 2.30
CA SER A 84 4.71 5.81 0.96
C SER A 84 4.63 7.16 0.25
N GLY A 85 4.31 7.16 -1.04
CA GLY A 85 4.00 8.40 -1.77
C GLY A 85 2.90 9.23 -1.12
N LEU A 86 2.04 8.64 -0.29
CA LEU A 86 0.94 9.34 0.38
C LEU A 86 1.42 10.25 1.52
N HIS A 87 2.62 10.00 2.05
CA HIS A 87 3.28 10.80 3.08
C HIS A 87 3.97 12.05 2.50
N VAL A 88 4.05 12.14 1.16
CA VAL A 88 4.79 13.19 0.47
C VAL A 88 3.85 14.38 0.19
N PRO A 89 4.17 15.60 0.68
CA PRO A 89 3.38 16.79 0.38
C PRO A 89 3.40 17.13 -1.10
N ALA A 90 2.33 17.74 -1.59
CA ALA A 90 2.26 18.23 -2.96
C ALA A 90 3.43 19.17 -3.28
N GLY A 91 3.98 19.05 -4.50
CA GLY A 91 5.14 19.84 -4.94
C GLY A 91 6.51 19.28 -4.51
N THR A 92 6.56 18.18 -3.76
CA THR A 92 7.81 17.50 -3.41
C THR A 92 8.17 16.46 -4.48
N ASP A 93 9.47 16.30 -4.77
CA ASP A 93 9.97 15.31 -5.73
C ASP A 93 9.68 13.88 -5.25
N TRP A 94 9.03 13.08 -6.10
CA TRP A 94 8.73 11.67 -5.85
C TRP A 94 9.98 10.83 -5.53
N LYS A 95 11.17 11.26 -5.99
CA LYS A 95 12.46 10.63 -5.67
C LYS A 95 12.76 10.55 -4.18
N VAL A 96 12.05 11.31 -3.33
CA VAL A 96 12.13 11.15 -1.87
C VAL A 96 11.87 9.70 -1.44
N PHE A 97 10.98 8.98 -2.12
CA PHE A 97 10.73 7.56 -1.84
C PHE A 97 12.00 6.72 -2.04
N LEU A 98 12.71 6.92 -3.17
CA LEU A 98 13.95 6.21 -3.45
C LEU A 98 15.02 6.51 -2.40
N LEU A 99 15.10 7.76 -1.90
CA LEU A 99 16.00 8.09 -0.79
C LEU A 99 15.67 7.29 0.48
N LYS A 100 14.39 7.05 0.76
CA LYS A 100 13.96 6.23 1.92
C LYS A 100 14.25 4.74 1.71
N LEU A 101 14.26 4.29 0.46
CA LEU A 101 14.49 2.90 0.09
C LEU A 101 15.97 2.50 0.06
N ASN A 102 16.84 3.27 -0.61
CA ASN A 102 18.19 2.79 -0.94
C ASN A 102 19.34 3.77 -0.66
N SER A 103 19.07 4.96 -0.09
CA SER A 103 20.17 5.87 0.27
C SER A 103 21.07 5.29 1.38
N ARG A 104 22.20 5.95 1.63
CA ARG A 104 23.10 5.58 2.74
C ARG A 104 22.40 5.64 4.12
N PHE A 105 21.34 6.44 4.25
CA PHE A 105 20.54 6.58 5.47
C PHE A 105 19.28 5.71 5.47
N ALA A 106 18.95 5.06 4.35
CA ALA A 106 17.76 4.23 4.26
C ALA A 106 17.80 3.10 5.29
N ASN A 107 16.69 2.91 6.00
CA ASN A 107 16.49 1.84 6.96
C ASN A 107 15.45 0.81 6.50
N CYS A 108 15.02 0.90 5.23
CA CYS A 108 14.01 0.00 4.67
C CYS A 108 14.49 -1.45 4.72
N LYS A 109 13.66 -2.31 5.34
CA LYS A 109 13.80 -3.76 5.42
C LYS A 109 12.69 -4.48 4.65
N VAL A 110 11.50 -3.88 4.60
CA VAL A 110 10.33 -4.45 3.91
C VAL A 110 9.74 -3.45 2.94
N LEU A 111 9.51 -3.86 1.70
CA LEU A 111 8.68 -3.18 0.72
C LEU A 111 7.38 -3.97 0.53
N ILE A 112 6.26 -3.40 0.98
CA ILE A 112 4.93 -3.89 0.66
C ILE A 112 4.55 -3.32 -0.71
N VAL A 113 4.09 -4.16 -1.62
CA VAL A 113 3.64 -3.74 -2.96
C VAL A 113 2.14 -3.97 -3.07
N VAL A 114 1.36 -2.90 -3.22
CA VAL A 114 -0.08 -2.98 -3.47
C VAL A 114 -0.29 -3.37 -4.94
N VAL A 115 -0.70 -4.63 -5.15
CA VAL A 115 -0.93 -5.20 -6.48
C VAL A 115 -2.37 -4.95 -6.91
N SER A 116 -2.51 -4.18 -7.98
CA SER A 116 -3.74 -3.82 -8.68
C SER A 116 -3.41 -3.56 -10.16
N PRO A 117 -4.38 -3.45 -11.07
CA PRO A 117 -4.10 -3.06 -12.46
C PRO A 117 -3.27 -1.77 -12.57
N ALA A 118 -3.59 -0.77 -11.74
CA ALA A 118 -2.91 0.52 -11.72
C ALA A 118 -1.41 0.45 -11.39
N LEU A 119 -0.97 -0.60 -10.66
CA LEU A 119 0.46 -0.82 -10.39
C LEU A 119 1.26 -0.88 -11.68
N TYR A 120 0.71 -1.59 -12.67
CA TYR A 120 1.34 -1.88 -13.96
C TYR A 120 1.23 -0.70 -14.95
N GLU A 121 0.61 0.40 -14.55
CA GLU A 121 0.61 1.67 -15.30
C GLU A 121 1.58 2.70 -14.69
N SER A 122 2.22 2.36 -13.57
CA SER A 122 3.03 3.28 -12.78
C SER A 122 4.53 3.01 -12.95
N ILE A 123 5.20 3.84 -13.76
CA ILE A 123 6.68 3.86 -13.88
C ILE A 123 7.37 4.12 -12.52
N PRO A 124 6.86 4.99 -11.63
CA PRO A 124 7.39 5.09 -10.28
C PRO A 124 7.37 3.75 -9.54
N CYS A 125 6.25 3.01 -9.55
CA CYS A 125 6.19 1.70 -8.91
C CYS A 125 7.15 0.68 -9.53
N LEU A 126 7.30 0.66 -10.86
CA LEU A 126 8.31 -0.16 -11.53
C LEU A 126 9.72 0.14 -11.00
N THR A 127 10.04 1.43 -10.89
CA THR A 127 11.33 1.91 -10.40
C THR A 127 11.56 1.52 -8.94
N GLU A 128 10.54 1.66 -8.09
CA GLU A 128 10.60 1.31 -6.67
C GLU A 128 10.85 -0.18 -6.46
N ILE A 129 10.11 -1.04 -7.17
CA ILE A 129 10.27 -2.51 -7.10
C ILE A 129 11.66 -2.90 -7.60
N PHE A 130 12.12 -2.35 -8.73
CA PHE A 130 13.46 -2.61 -9.25
C PHE A 130 14.55 -2.25 -8.24
N ASN A 131 14.44 -1.08 -7.59
CA ASN A 131 15.43 -0.63 -6.60
C ASN A 131 15.40 -1.48 -5.32
N ALA A 132 14.25 -2.01 -4.92
CA ALA A 132 14.17 -2.96 -3.81
C ALA A 132 14.82 -4.30 -4.18
N LEU A 133 14.52 -4.85 -5.36
CA LEU A 133 15.09 -6.11 -5.86
C LEU A 133 16.61 -6.07 -6.01
N THR A 134 17.16 -4.91 -6.36
CA THR A 134 18.60 -4.71 -6.57
C THR A 134 19.32 -4.15 -5.34
N SER A 135 18.61 -3.95 -4.24
CA SER A 135 19.17 -3.42 -3.00
C SER A 135 20.17 -4.40 -2.38
N LYS A 136 21.38 -3.90 -2.09
CA LYS A 136 22.41 -4.66 -1.36
C LYS A 136 22.04 -4.92 0.10
N LYS A 137 21.02 -4.24 0.63
CA LYS A 137 20.56 -4.40 2.02
C LYS A 137 19.61 -5.59 2.21
N GLY A 138 19.16 -6.23 1.12
CA GLY A 138 18.25 -7.37 1.17
C GLY A 138 16.84 -6.97 1.63
N VAL A 139 16.21 -6.05 0.90
CA VAL A 139 14.82 -5.64 1.19
C VAL A 139 13.87 -6.78 0.84
N GLU A 140 13.08 -7.23 1.80
CA GLU A 140 12.01 -8.20 1.56
C GLU A 140 10.85 -7.54 0.82
N ILE A 141 10.30 -8.22 -0.18
CA ILE A 141 9.21 -7.67 -1.00
C ILE A 141 7.99 -8.55 -0.81
N ILE A 142 6.92 -7.96 -0.28
CA ILE A 142 5.63 -8.62 -0.01
C ILE A 142 4.58 -8.07 -0.99
N PRO A 143 4.22 -8.81 -2.05
CA PRO A 143 3.12 -8.43 -2.93
C PRO A 143 1.77 -8.70 -2.25
N VAL A 144 0.90 -7.69 -2.20
CA VAL A 144 -0.43 -7.77 -1.59
C VAL A 144 -1.50 -7.49 -2.64
N LEU A 145 -2.31 -8.49 -2.97
CA LEU A 145 -3.25 -8.46 -4.09
C LEU A 145 -4.61 -7.87 -3.69
N PHE A 146 -4.91 -6.69 -4.20
CA PHE A 146 -6.17 -5.99 -3.94
C PHE A 146 -7.18 -6.14 -5.08
N GLU A 147 -6.73 -6.11 -6.33
CA GLU A 147 -7.65 -6.07 -7.48
C GLU A 147 -7.26 -7.07 -8.58
N ASN A 148 -8.28 -7.60 -9.25
CA ASN A 148 -8.19 -8.47 -10.42
C ASN A 148 -9.16 -7.96 -11.50
N PRO A 149 -8.96 -8.34 -12.78
CA PRO A 149 -7.84 -9.11 -13.32
C PRO A 149 -6.57 -8.26 -13.47
N LEU A 150 -5.40 -8.89 -13.30
CA LEU A 150 -4.11 -8.25 -13.58
C LEU A 150 -3.75 -8.38 -15.07
N PRO A 151 -3.05 -7.39 -15.66
CA PRO A 151 -2.55 -7.49 -17.03
C PRO A 151 -1.53 -8.63 -17.18
N CYS A 152 -1.52 -9.26 -18.35
CA CYS A 152 -0.50 -10.23 -18.72
C CYS A 152 0.86 -9.53 -18.90
N SER A 153 1.95 -10.30 -18.92
CA SER A 153 3.31 -9.74 -18.94
C SER A 153 3.54 -8.73 -20.09
N ASP A 154 2.96 -8.98 -21.26
CA ASP A 154 3.14 -8.11 -22.44
C ASP A 154 2.40 -6.76 -22.30
N ASP A 155 1.39 -6.70 -21.42
CA ASP A 155 0.58 -5.51 -21.14
C ASP A 155 1.01 -4.76 -19.87
N GLN A 156 2.10 -5.17 -19.23
CA GLN A 156 2.62 -4.54 -18.01
C GLN A 156 3.59 -3.41 -18.35
N TRP A 157 3.35 -2.21 -17.81
CA TRP A 157 4.17 -1.00 -18.00
C TRP A 157 4.44 -0.67 -19.48
N THR A 158 3.38 -0.70 -20.30
CA THR A 158 3.44 -0.42 -21.75
C THR A 158 3.97 0.97 -22.11
N GLN A 159 4.09 1.86 -21.14
CA GLN A 159 4.73 3.17 -21.33
C GLN A 159 6.24 3.07 -21.54
N VAL A 160 6.88 1.95 -21.15
CA VAL A 160 8.31 1.71 -21.36
C VAL A 160 8.60 1.59 -22.86
N GLN A 161 9.43 2.50 -23.36
CA GLN A 161 9.78 2.55 -24.77
C GLN A 161 11.00 1.67 -25.07
N ALA A 162 10.98 0.94 -26.19
CA ALA A 162 12.05 0.02 -26.57
C ALA A 162 13.44 0.68 -26.73
N HIS A 163 13.50 2.00 -26.96
CA HIS A 163 14.75 2.74 -27.06
C HIS A 163 15.32 3.19 -25.71
N ASP A 164 14.52 3.13 -24.64
CA ASP A 164 14.98 3.37 -23.27
C ASP A 164 15.52 2.06 -22.69
N LEU A 165 16.78 1.76 -23.00
CA LEU A 165 17.44 0.52 -22.60
C LEU A 165 17.44 0.33 -21.07
N GLN A 166 17.51 1.42 -20.30
CA GLN A 166 17.47 1.36 -18.84
C GLN A 166 16.08 0.96 -18.35
N ALA A 167 15.02 1.58 -18.87
CA ALA A 167 13.65 1.22 -18.52
C ALA A 167 13.30 -0.22 -18.95
N VAL A 168 13.79 -0.66 -20.11
CA VAL A 168 13.64 -2.04 -20.60
C VAL A 168 14.34 -3.05 -19.68
N GLU A 169 15.55 -2.74 -19.20
CA GLU A 169 16.26 -3.58 -18.24
C GLU A 169 15.49 -3.66 -16.92
N MET A 170 14.99 -2.53 -16.40
CA MET A 170 14.18 -2.49 -15.18
C MET A 170 12.92 -3.36 -15.33
N LEU A 171 12.17 -3.18 -16.42
CA LEU A 171 10.97 -3.96 -16.72
C LEU A 171 11.26 -5.46 -16.76
N THR A 172 12.27 -5.85 -17.54
CA THR A 172 12.68 -7.24 -17.69
C THR A 172 13.04 -7.85 -16.33
N ARG A 173 13.81 -7.13 -15.52
CA ARG A 173 14.26 -7.61 -14.21
C ARG A 173 13.11 -7.75 -13.22
N VAL A 174 12.18 -6.79 -13.21
CA VAL A 174 10.99 -6.83 -12.36
C VAL A 174 10.08 -7.98 -12.77
N GLN A 175 9.80 -8.17 -14.06
CA GLN A 175 9.00 -9.30 -14.54
C GLN A 175 9.63 -10.66 -14.20
N GLN A 176 10.95 -10.78 -14.28
CA GLN A 176 11.65 -12.03 -13.95
C GLN A 176 11.68 -12.36 -12.45
N LEU A 177 11.84 -11.35 -11.59
CA LEU A 177 12.08 -11.58 -10.16
C LEU A 177 10.87 -11.30 -9.26
N PHE A 178 10.06 -10.30 -9.60
CA PHE A 178 8.84 -9.98 -8.87
C PHE A 178 7.63 -10.69 -9.45
N GLY A 179 7.53 -10.81 -10.78
CA GLY A 179 6.39 -11.47 -11.45
C GLY A 179 6.03 -12.86 -10.90
N PRO A 180 7.01 -13.76 -10.64
CA PRO A 180 6.74 -15.09 -10.08
C PRO A 180 6.48 -15.11 -8.56
N LYS A 181 6.61 -14.00 -7.84
CA LYS A 181 6.37 -13.98 -6.39
C LYS A 181 4.90 -14.23 -6.10
N ASN A 182 4.64 -15.08 -5.11
CA ASN A 182 3.27 -15.32 -4.63
C ASN A 182 2.72 -14.05 -3.98
N CYS A 183 1.56 -13.60 -4.46
CA CYS A 183 0.81 -12.54 -3.80
C CYS A 183 0.12 -13.05 -2.53
N ILE A 184 -0.23 -12.11 -1.65
CA ILE A 184 -1.08 -12.34 -0.48
C ILE A 184 -2.37 -11.54 -0.66
N PRO A 185 -3.54 -12.18 -0.74
CA PRO A 185 -3.73 -13.63 -0.91
C PRO A 185 -3.24 -14.11 -2.29
N SER A 186 -3.11 -15.43 -2.46
CA SER A 186 -2.84 -16.01 -3.79
C SER A 186 -4.04 -15.81 -4.72
N PRO A 187 -3.84 -15.52 -6.02
CA PRO A 187 -4.92 -15.51 -7.00
C PRO A 187 -5.73 -16.82 -7.00
N PRO A 188 -7.04 -16.78 -7.29
CA PRO A 188 -7.82 -15.60 -7.70
C PRO A 188 -8.27 -14.70 -6.52
N GLY A 189 -7.96 -15.05 -5.28
CA GLY A 189 -8.41 -14.27 -4.12
C GLY A 189 -7.80 -12.87 -4.10
N THR A 190 -8.52 -11.94 -3.49
CA THR A 190 -8.05 -10.57 -3.21
C THR A 190 -8.25 -10.19 -1.75
N VAL A 191 -7.53 -9.17 -1.27
CA VAL A 191 -7.77 -8.57 0.05
C VAL A 191 -9.19 -8.01 0.17
N LEU A 192 -9.79 -7.53 -0.92
CA LEU A 192 -11.17 -7.03 -0.91
C LEU A 192 -12.19 -8.13 -0.60
N GLU A 193 -11.96 -9.33 -1.13
CA GLU A 193 -12.80 -10.50 -0.86
C GLU A 193 -12.45 -11.18 0.48
N GLN A 194 -11.19 -11.12 0.88
CA GLN A 194 -10.66 -11.76 2.09
C GLN A 194 -9.90 -10.75 2.99
N PRO A 195 -10.59 -9.77 3.60
CA PRO A 195 -9.92 -8.70 4.35
C PRO A 195 -9.01 -9.18 5.49
N ALA A 196 -9.37 -10.28 6.16
CA ALA A 196 -8.60 -10.85 7.26
C ALA A 196 -7.19 -11.33 6.85
N VAL A 197 -6.93 -11.52 5.55
CA VAL A 197 -5.60 -11.91 5.08
C VAL A 197 -4.56 -10.79 5.27
N VAL A 198 -5.01 -9.54 5.47
CA VAL A 198 -4.10 -8.44 5.79
C VAL A 198 -3.38 -8.68 7.12
N ASP A 199 -4.00 -9.36 8.07
CA ASP A 199 -3.39 -9.69 9.38
C ASP A 199 -2.16 -10.59 9.18
N ARG A 200 -2.18 -11.46 8.17
CA ARG A 200 -1.01 -12.26 7.77
C ARG A 200 0.11 -11.39 7.22
N VAL A 201 -0.21 -10.34 6.45
CA VAL A 201 0.79 -9.38 5.96
C VAL A 201 1.45 -8.67 7.13
N ILE A 202 0.65 -8.19 8.11
CA ILE A 202 1.16 -7.55 9.32
C ILE A 202 2.06 -8.51 10.12
N ALA A 203 1.64 -9.77 10.31
CA ALA A 203 2.45 -10.78 10.99
C ALA A 203 3.79 -11.04 10.30
N MET A 204 3.81 -11.12 8.96
CA MET A 204 5.05 -11.28 8.19
C MET A 204 5.97 -10.07 8.32
N VAL A 205 5.41 -8.85 8.37
CA VAL A 205 6.19 -7.63 8.63
C VAL A 205 6.79 -7.69 10.03
N CYS A 206 6.01 -8.01 11.07
CA CYS A 206 6.51 -8.14 12.44
C CYS A 206 7.65 -9.16 12.54
N GLU A 207 7.48 -10.34 11.94
CA GLU A 207 8.51 -11.39 11.89
C GLU A 207 9.79 -10.86 11.24
N HIS A 208 9.68 -10.21 10.08
CA HIS A 208 10.84 -9.68 9.36
C HIS A 208 11.55 -8.54 10.12
N LEU A 209 10.81 -7.76 10.91
CA LEU A 209 11.38 -6.72 11.76
C LEU A 209 11.89 -7.24 13.11
N GLY A 210 11.67 -8.51 13.46
CA GLY A 210 12.00 -9.07 14.77
C GLY A 210 11.14 -8.49 15.90
N LYS A 211 9.92 -8.04 15.59
CA LYS A 211 8.93 -7.51 16.53
C LYS A 211 8.00 -8.63 17.04
N PRO A 212 7.34 -8.45 18.20
CA PRO A 212 6.30 -9.38 18.65
C PRO A 212 5.22 -9.57 17.58
N ALA A 213 4.59 -10.75 17.57
CA ALA A 213 3.41 -10.98 16.74
C ALA A 213 2.33 -9.93 17.03
N PRO A 214 1.54 -9.54 16.01
CA PRO A 214 0.53 -8.51 16.18
C PRO A 214 -0.45 -8.87 17.29
N SER A 215 -0.92 -7.84 17.98
CA SER A 215 -1.95 -8.00 18.99
C SER A 215 -3.21 -8.62 18.36
N ALA A 216 -3.84 -9.59 19.04
CA ALA A 216 -5.03 -10.26 18.51
C ALA A 216 -6.09 -9.22 18.14
N PRO A 217 -6.85 -9.42 17.03
CA PRO A 217 -7.84 -8.43 16.60
C PRO A 217 -8.78 -8.15 17.76
N SER A 218 -8.91 -6.88 18.15
CA SER A 218 -9.86 -6.45 19.17
C SER A 218 -11.27 -6.80 18.69
N SER A 219 -11.77 -7.96 19.12
CA SER A 219 -13.18 -8.30 19.04
C SER A 219 -13.91 -7.41 20.05
N GLU A 220 -14.18 -6.15 19.72
CA GLU A 220 -15.18 -5.41 20.48
C GLU A 220 -16.54 -6.07 20.20
N PRO A 221 -17.22 -6.59 21.23
CA PRO A 221 -18.55 -7.15 21.06
C PRO A 221 -19.51 -6.01 20.67
N ILE A 222 -20.28 -6.24 19.61
CA ILE A 222 -21.45 -5.43 19.28
C ILE A 222 -22.39 -5.52 20.48
N HIS A 223 -22.40 -4.50 21.33
CA HIS A 223 -23.42 -4.32 22.34
C HIS A 223 -24.74 -4.05 21.61
N THR A 224 -25.52 -5.11 21.34
CA THR A 224 -26.95 -5.01 21.14
C THR A 224 -27.57 -4.59 22.46
N THR A 225 -27.73 -3.27 22.65
CA THR A 225 -28.64 -2.76 23.66
C THR A 225 -30.05 -3.13 23.23
N GLY A 226 -30.62 -4.10 23.94
CA GLY A 226 -32.02 -4.49 23.80
C GLY A 226 -32.92 -3.30 24.09
N VAL A 227 -33.85 -3.05 23.16
CA VAL A 227 -34.98 -2.17 23.41
C VAL A 227 -35.97 -2.98 24.24
N GLU A 228 -36.03 -2.72 25.55
CA GLU A 228 -37.20 -3.12 26.35
C GLU A 228 -38.38 -2.24 25.91
N GLU A 229 -39.35 -2.88 25.27
CA GLU A 229 -40.66 -2.33 24.96
C GLU A 229 -41.41 -2.08 26.27
N LEU A 230 -41.59 -0.81 26.65
CA LEU A 230 -42.55 -0.40 27.67
C LEU A 230 -43.81 0.11 26.96
N VAL A 231 -44.78 -0.77 26.75
CA VAL A 231 -46.13 -0.39 26.32
C VAL A 231 -46.93 -0.01 27.56
N VAL A 232 -47.37 1.25 27.61
CA VAL A 232 -48.34 1.81 28.56
C VAL A 232 -49.75 1.49 28.09
#